data_AF-A0A7I7WN49-F1
#
_entry.id   AF-A0A7I7WN49-F1
#
_cell.length_a   1.000
_cell.length_b   1.000
_cell.length_c   1.000
_cell.angle_alpha   90.00
_cell.angle_beta   90.00
_cell.angle_gamma   90.00
#
_symmetry.space_group_name_H-M   'P 1'
#
loop_
_entity.id
_entity.type
_entity.pdbx_description
1 polymer ?
#
loop_
_entity_poly.entity_id
_entity_poly.type
_entity_poly.pdbx_seq_one_letter_code
_entity_poly.pdbx_strand_id
1 'polypeptide(L)'
;MLQGIELRHMLTVNLDIHGPASIFEMIELLEYQGFAIPGRASKSVSDALRWEMRRGRVRRLRRGVYGPGLMPRSTEHHIHKRAAALRDEADRSMGRDDDAFWAAAPDYS
;
A
#
# COMPACT_ATOMS: atom_id res chain seq x y z
N MET A 1 2.97 9.34 -8.70
CA MET A 1 2.05 8.30 -9.25
C MET A 1 2.68 6.94 -9.10
N LEU A 2 1.93 5.91 -8.70
CA LEU A 2 2.46 4.54 -8.54
C LEU A 2 2.14 3.67 -9.74
N GLN A 3 3.15 2.94 -10.23
CA GLN A 3 2.98 1.99 -11.32
C GLN A 3 3.88 0.77 -11.17
N GLY A 4 3.52 -0.32 -11.86
CA GLY A 4 4.36 -1.51 -11.98
C GLY A 4 4.81 -2.08 -10.63
N ILE A 5 6.13 -2.12 -10.43
CA ILE A 5 6.76 -2.71 -9.23
C ILE A 5 6.54 -1.86 -7.97
N GLU A 6 6.44 -0.54 -8.09
CA GLU A 6 6.29 0.36 -6.95
C GLU A 6 4.90 0.22 -6.33
N LEU A 7 3.87 0.14 -7.18
CA LEU A 7 2.51 -0.17 -6.74
C LEU A 7 2.46 -1.50 -5.97
N ARG A 8 3.16 -2.53 -6.48
CA ARG A 8 3.20 -3.84 -5.82
C ARG A 8 3.88 -3.79 -4.46
N HIS A 9 5.01 -3.09 -4.36
CA HIS A 9 5.72 -2.92 -3.09
C HIS A 9 4.86 -2.19 -2.07
N MET A 10 4.25 -1.07 -2.46
CA MET A 10 3.40 -0.28 -1.56
C MET A 10 2.19 -1.07 -1.07
N LEU A 11 1.50 -1.80 -1.95
CA LEU A 11 0.37 -2.65 -1.55
C LEU A 11 0.81 -3.76 -0.58
N THR A 12 1.94 -4.39 -0.85
CA THR A 12 2.44 -5.49 0.00
C THR A 12 2.82 -4.98 1.39
N VAL A 13 3.52 -3.85 1.48
CA VAL A 13 3.91 -3.21 2.75
C VAL A 13 2.70 -2.70 3.51
N ASN A 14 1.72 -2.11 2.82
CA ASN A 14 0.48 -1.65 3.45
C ASN A 14 -0.29 -2.83 4.07
N LEU A 15 -0.38 -3.97 3.39
CA LEU A 15 -1.01 -5.17 3.95
C LEU A 15 -0.23 -5.79 5.11
N ASP A 16 1.10 -5.66 5.11
CA ASP A 16 1.97 -6.14 6.18
C ASP A 16 1.86 -5.29 7.45
N ILE A 17 1.83 -3.96 7.30
CA ILE A 17 1.76 -3.00 8.42
C ILE A 17 0.34 -2.85 8.95
N HIS A 18 -0.65 -2.64 8.07
CA HIS A 18 -2.02 -2.31 8.45
C HIS A 18 -2.94 -3.54 8.50
N GLY A 19 -2.46 -4.69 8.03
CA GLY A 19 -3.21 -5.93 8.01
C GLY A 19 -4.17 -6.04 6.82
N PRO A 20 -5.18 -6.91 6.91
CA PRO A 20 -6.08 -7.20 5.80
C PRO A 20 -6.88 -6.00 5.30
N ALA A 21 -6.95 -5.83 3.98
CA ALA A 21 -7.69 -4.75 3.34
C ALA A 21 -8.35 -5.19 2.02
N SER A 22 -9.43 -4.51 1.66
CA SER A 22 -10.10 -4.61 0.37
C SER A 22 -9.41 -3.75 -0.70
N ILE A 23 -9.77 -3.97 -1.96
CA ILE A 23 -9.24 -3.16 -3.07
C ILE A 23 -9.54 -1.67 -2.89
N PHE A 24 -10.71 -1.32 -2.38
CA PHE A 24 -11.10 0.08 -2.17
C PHE A 24 -10.32 0.69 -1.02
N GLU A 25 -10.24 0.02 0.13
CA GLU A 25 -9.43 0.48 1.28
C GLU A 25 -7.95 0.63 0.90
N MET A 26 -7.41 -0.24 0.03
CA MET A 26 -6.04 -0.09 -0.46
C MET A 26 -5.85 1.12 -1.40
N ILE A 27 -6.86 1.47 -2.20
CA ILE A 27 -6.81 2.68 -3.04
C ILE A 27 -6.87 3.92 -2.16
N GLU A 28 -7.84 3.96 -1.24
CA GLU A 28 -8.01 5.07 -0.29
C GLU A 28 -6.75 5.27 0.56
N LEU A 29 -6.14 4.20 1.06
CA LEU A 29 -4.89 4.26 1.81
C LEU A 29 -3.74 4.83 0.98
N LEU A 30 -3.64 4.46 -0.32
CA LEU A 30 -2.59 4.99 -1.20
C LEU A 30 -2.84 6.46 -1.55
N GLU A 31 -4.08 6.86 -1.82
CA GLU A 31 -4.46 8.25 -2.04
C GLU A 31 -4.22 9.10 -0.80
N TYR A 32 -4.57 8.57 0.37
CA TYR A 32 -4.29 9.17 1.65
C TYR A 32 -2.78 9.38 1.88
N GLN A 33 -1.94 8.43 1.46
CA GLN A 33 -0.47 8.53 1.47
C GLN A 33 0.10 9.45 0.36
N GLY A 34 -0.74 10.14 -0.41
CA GLY A 34 -0.30 11.08 -1.45
C GLY A 34 -0.04 10.44 -2.82
N PHE A 35 -0.40 9.17 -3.01
CA PHE A 35 -0.19 8.47 -4.26
C PHE A 35 -1.46 8.43 -5.11
N ALA A 36 -1.31 8.77 -6.40
CA ALA A 36 -2.30 8.45 -7.42
C ALA A 36 -1.90 7.21 -8.23
N ILE A 37 -2.88 6.40 -8.62
CA ILE A 37 -2.71 5.23 -9.51
C ILE A 37 -3.23 5.59 -10.90
N PRO A 38 -2.41 5.51 -11.96
CA PRO A 38 -2.85 5.89 -13.30
C PRO A 38 -3.92 4.93 -13.85
N GLY A 39 -4.87 5.50 -14.59
CA GLY A 39 -5.92 4.75 -15.28
C GLY A 39 -6.94 4.11 -14.34
N ARG A 40 -7.27 2.84 -14.56
CA ARG A 40 -8.29 2.11 -13.79
C ARG A 40 -7.71 1.55 -12.49
N ALA A 41 -7.68 2.37 -11.45
CA ALA A 41 -7.07 2.05 -10.14
C ALA A 41 -7.42 0.64 -9.62
N SER A 42 -8.70 0.27 -9.55
CA SER A 42 -9.13 -1.05 -9.06
C SER A 42 -8.58 -2.22 -9.88
N LYS A 43 -8.41 -2.05 -11.20
CA LYS A 43 -7.81 -3.06 -12.05
C LYS A 43 -6.31 -3.16 -11.81
N SER A 44 -5.61 -2.02 -11.76
CA SER A 44 -4.17 -1.97 -11.50
C SER A 44 -3.82 -2.60 -10.14
N VAL A 45 -4.59 -2.29 -9.10
CA VAL A 45 -4.47 -2.91 -7.77
C VAL A 45 -4.76 -4.40 -7.84
N SER A 46 -5.86 -4.82 -8.47
CA SER A 46 -6.18 -6.25 -8.62
C SER A 46 -5.08 -7.03 -9.32
N ASP A 47 -4.52 -6.49 -10.41
CA ASP A 47 -3.47 -7.13 -11.19
C ASP A 47 -2.14 -7.18 -10.40
N ALA A 48 -1.81 -6.13 -9.64
CA ALA A 48 -0.67 -6.09 -8.74
C ALA A 48 -0.78 -7.14 -7.62
N LEU A 49 -1.92 -7.19 -6.92
CA LEU A 49 -2.17 -8.18 -5.87
C LEU A 49 -2.14 -9.60 -6.42
N ARG A 50 -2.67 -9.82 -7.64
CA ARG A 50 -2.60 -11.14 -8.29
C ARG A 50 -1.18 -11.59 -8.54
N TRP A 51 -0.28 -10.66 -8.86
CA TRP A 51 1.12 -10.98 -9.01
C TRP A 51 1.78 -11.31 -7.68
N GLU A 52 1.50 -10.53 -6.64
CA GLU A 52 2.03 -10.76 -5.29
C GLU A 52 1.51 -12.04 -4.64
N MET A 53 0.25 -12.41 -4.93
CA MET A 53 -0.32 -13.70 -4.54
C MET A 53 0.43 -14.88 -5.17
N ARG A 54 0.79 -14.79 -6.46
CA ARG A 54 1.58 -15.84 -7.12
C ARG A 54 2.98 -15.99 -6.51
N ARG A 55 3.49 -14.95 -5.86
CA ARG A 55 4.77 -14.97 -5.14
C ARG A 55 4.64 -15.38 -3.67
N GLY A 56 3.42 -15.66 -3.20
CA GLY A 56 3.12 -16.03 -1.82
C GLY A 56 3.19 -14.87 -0.81
N ARG A 57 3.46 -13.64 -1.28
CA ARG A 57 3.66 -12.47 -0.42
C ARG A 57 2.35 -11.80 0.01
N VAL A 58 1.28 -12.06 -0.73
CA VAL A 58 -0.09 -11.64 -0.40
C VAL A 58 -0.98 -12.88 -0.44
N ARG A 59 -2.02 -12.93 0.38
CA ARG A 59 -3.05 -13.96 0.33
C ARG A 59 -4.43 -13.35 0.23
N ARG A 60 -5.33 -14.00 -0.49
CA ARG A 60 -6.75 -13.65 -0.50
C ARG A 60 -7.44 -14.35 0.66
N LEU A 61 -8.02 -13.57 1.58
CA LEU A 61 -8.64 -14.10 2.80
C LEU A 61 -10.13 -14.38 2.59
N ARG A 62 -10.82 -13.49 1.87
CA ARG A 62 -12.21 -13.65 1.46
C ARG A 62 -12.44 -12.97 0.12
N ARG A 63 -13.67 -12.96 -0.39
CA ARG A 63 -13.98 -12.29 -1.65
C ARG A 63 -13.66 -10.78 -1.52
N GLY A 64 -12.70 -10.32 -2.32
CA GLY A 64 -12.32 -8.89 -2.38
C GLY A 64 -11.41 -8.39 -1.27
N VAL A 65 -11.00 -9.24 -0.31
CA VAL A 65 -10.12 -8.85 0.81
C VAL A 65 -8.84 -9.67 0.79
N TYR A 66 -7.74 -8.97 0.93
CA TYR A 66 -6.38 -9.47 0.85
C TYR A 66 -5.66 -9.20 2.16
N GLY A 67 -4.66 -10.01 2.48
CA GLY A 67 -3.84 -9.85 3.67
C GLY A 67 -2.40 -10.28 3.42
N PRO A 68 -1.52 -10.10 4.42
CA PRO A 68 -0.11 -10.44 4.29
C PRO A 68 0.07 -11.95 4.12
N GLY A 69 0.93 -12.33 3.19
CA GLY A 69 1.41 -13.70 3.00
C GLY A 69 2.76 -13.91 3.68
N LEU A 70 3.53 -14.90 3.22
CA LEU A 70 4.88 -15.15 3.72
C LEU A 70 5.89 -14.37 2.87
N MET A 71 6.76 -13.59 3.49
CA MET A 71 7.85 -12.91 2.79
C MET A 71 9.22 -13.35 3.32
N PRO A 72 10.17 -13.73 2.43
CA PRO A 72 11.55 -13.93 2.85
C PRO A 72 12.14 -12.63 3.40
N ARG A 73 12.81 -12.70 4.55
CA ARG A 73 13.33 -11.53 5.30
C ARG A 73 14.19 -10.57 4.46
N SER A 74 14.99 -11.07 3.51
CA SER A 74 15.78 -10.22 2.61
C SER A 74 14.92 -9.44 1.62
N THR A 75 13.85 -10.06 1.12
CA THR A 75 12.89 -9.43 0.21
C THR A 75 12.02 -8.43 0.96
N GLU A 76 11.60 -8.78 2.17
CA GLU A 76 10.89 -7.89 3.10
C GLU A 76 11.69 -6.62 3.34
N HIS A 77 12.94 -6.74 3.76
CA HIS A 77 13.80 -5.58 4.00
C HIS A 77 13.92 -4.67 2.77
N HIS A 78 14.15 -5.24 1.57
CA HIS A 78 14.26 -4.48 0.35
C HIS A 78 12.95 -3.77 -0.02
N ILE A 79 11.82 -4.47 0.08
CA ILE A 79 10.49 -3.93 -0.25
C ILE A 79 10.08 -2.83 0.73
N HIS A 80 10.26 -3.06 2.04
CA HIS A 80 10.00 -2.06 3.08
C HIS A 80 10.86 -0.82 2.91
N LYS A 81 12.17 -0.97 2.66
CA LYS A 81 13.07 0.16 2.40
C LYS A 81 12.64 0.96 1.18
N ARG A 82 12.23 0.28 0.10
CA ARG A 82 11.75 0.97 -1.11
C ARG A 82 10.41 1.69 -0.85
N ALA A 83 9.50 1.09 -0.10
CA ALA A 83 8.23 1.71 0.26
C ALA A 83 8.41 2.94 1.16
N ALA A 84 9.32 2.87 2.15
CA ALA A 84 9.67 4.02 2.98
C ALA A 84 10.20 5.19 2.12
N ALA A 85 11.15 4.93 1.22
CA ALA A 85 11.67 5.97 0.33
C ALA A 85 10.60 6.60 -0.59
N LEU A 86 9.60 5.82 -1.01
CA LEU A 86 8.48 6.35 -1.81
C LEU A 86 7.57 7.24 -0.96
N ARG A 87 7.31 6.88 0.30
CA ARG A 87 6.54 7.72 1.24
C ARG A 87 7.27 9.03 1.51
N ASP A 88 8.56 8.99 1.82
CA ASP A 88 9.38 10.18 2.02
C ASP A 88 9.40 11.12 0.79
N GLU A 89 9.31 10.57 -0.44
CA GLU A 89 9.19 11.35 -1.67
C GLU A 89 7.79 11.96 -1.83
N ALA A 90 6.74 11.19 -1.52
CA ALA A 90 5.36 11.67 -1.55
C ALA A 90 5.10 12.76 -0.52
N ASP A 91 5.59 12.61 0.71
CA ASP A 91 5.40 13.59 1.79
C ASP A 91 6.09 14.92 1.44
N ARG A 92 7.33 14.87 0.92
CA ARG A 92 8.02 16.05 0.38
C ARG A 92 7.27 16.71 -0.78
N SER A 93 6.62 15.92 -1.62
CA SER A 93 5.86 16.44 -2.78
C SER A 93 4.50 17.02 -2.37
N MET A 94 3.86 16.48 -1.33
CA MET A 94 2.60 17.00 -0.79
C MET A 94 2.79 18.27 0.03
N GLY A 95 4.02 18.56 0.51
CA GLY A 95 4.25 19.62 1.50
C GLY A 95 3.50 19.35 2.80
N ARG A 96 3.28 18.06 3.13
CA ARG A 96 2.48 17.65 4.27
C ARG A 96 3.27 17.91 5.54
N ASP A 97 2.79 18.88 6.32
CA ASP A 97 3.09 18.99 7.75
C ASP A 97 2.29 17.87 8.44
N ASP A 98 2.93 16.73 8.72
CA ASP A 98 2.27 15.51 9.22
C ASP A 98 1.44 15.73 10.50
N ASP A 99 1.74 16.80 11.23
CA ASP A 99 1.02 17.24 12.43
C ASP A 99 -0.44 17.61 12.15
N ALA A 100 -0.77 18.13 10.96
CA ALA A 100 -2.13 18.55 10.62
C ALA A 100 -3.09 17.37 10.41
N PHE A 101 -2.60 16.20 10.00
CA PHE A 101 -3.46 15.04 9.75
C PHE A 101 -3.85 14.31 11.04
N TRP A 102 -2.89 14.10 11.95
CA TRP A 102 -3.20 13.52 13.27
C TRP A 102 -4.03 14.47 14.13
N ALA A 103 -3.92 15.78 13.92
CA ALA A 103 -4.80 16.77 14.56
C ALA A 103 -6.25 16.80 14.01
N ALA A 104 -6.48 16.26 12.81
CA ALA A 104 -7.78 16.26 12.14
C ALA A 104 -8.52 14.90 12.18
N ALA A 105 -7.88 13.85 12.71
CA ALA A 105 -8.54 12.56 12.91
C ALA A 105 -9.48 12.63 14.12
N PRO A 106 -10.79 12.30 13.98
CA PRO A 106 -11.68 12.21 15.12
C PRO A 106 -11.25 11.04 16.00
N ASP A 107 -11.18 11.30 17.31
CA ASP A 107 -10.82 10.34 18.34
C ASP A 107 -11.82 9.17 18.33
N TYR A 108 -11.42 8.05 17.72
CA TYR A 108 -12.15 6.80 17.82
C TYR A 108 -11.71 6.12 19.13
N SER A 109 -12.29 6.60 20.23
CA SER A 109 -12.29 5.93 21.54
C SER A 109 -13.22 4.71 21.56
#